data_AF-A0A5J4PSH7-F1
#
_entry.id   AF-A0A5J4PSH7-F1
#
_cell.length_a   1.000
_cell.length_b   1.000
_cell.length_c   1.000
_cell.angle_alpha   90.00
_cell.angle_beta   90.00
_cell.angle_gamma   90.00
#
_symmetry.space_group_name_H-M   'P 1'
#
loop_
_entity.id
_entity.type
_entity.pdbx_description
1 polymer ?
#
loop_
_entity_poly.entity_id
_entity_poly.type
_entity_poly.pdbx_seq_one_letter_code
_entity_poly.pdbx_strand_id
1 'polypeptide(L)' 'LIKNKEHLIIYTKKYLENHPSINYFIYGHRHIPFDLVLSQTARVIILGDWINDFSYAVFDGKNLFLEEFVEGETKL' A
#
# COMPACT_ATOMS: atom_id res chain seq x y z
N LEU A 1 -3.19 -9.81 -13.64
CA LEU A 1 -3.70 -11.15 -13.26
C LEU A 1 -3.83 -11.34 -11.75
N ILE A 2 -2.88 -10.86 -10.93
CA ILE A 2 -2.94 -10.90 -9.45
C ILE A 2 -4.03 -9.95 -8.88
N LYS A 3 -4.15 -8.74 -9.43
CA LYS A 3 -5.05 -7.66 -8.97
C LYS A 3 -6.53 -8.04 -8.79
N ASN A 4 -7.04 -9.03 -9.55
CA ASN A 4 -8.44 -9.45 -9.52
C ASN A 4 -8.70 -10.70 -8.66
N LYS A 5 -7.65 -11.30 -8.08
CA LYS A 5 -7.73 -12.48 -7.22
C LYS A 5 -7.18 -12.23 -5.80
N GLU A 6 -6.50 -11.11 -5.57
CA GLU A 6 -5.98 -10.77 -4.26
C GLU A 6 -7.13 -10.34 -3.33
N HIS A 7 -7.21 -10.98 -2.15
CA HIS A 7 -8.35 -10.86 -1.25
C HIS A 7 -8.48 -9.47 -0.61
N LEU A 8 -7.37 -8.83 -0.24
CA LEU A 8 -7.36 -7.48 0.32
C LEU A 8 -7.81 -6.45 -0.71
N ILE A 9 -7.43 -6.61 -1.99
CA ILE A 9 -7.91 -5.74 -3.07
C ILE A 9 -9.42 -5.89 -3.24
N ILE A 10 -9.93 -7.13 -3.28
CA ILE A 10 -11.37 -7.39 -3.44
C ILE A 10 -12.15 -6.81 -2.26
N TYR A 11 -11.67 -7.04 -1.04
CA TYR A 11 -12.26 -6.47 0.17
C TYR A 11 -12.26 -4.95 0.11
N THR A 12 -11.12 -4.33 -0.24
CA THR A 12 -11.00 -2.87 -0.31
C THR A 12 -12.01 -2.26 -1.27
N LYS A 13 -12.17 -2.85 -2.46
CA LYS A 13 -13.15 -2.36 -3.44
C LYS A 13 -14.56 -2.35 -2.86
N LYS A 14 -14.98 -3.44 -2.21
CA LYS A 14 -16.30 -3.54 -1.55
C LYS A 14 -16.44 -2.58 -0.38
N TYR A 15 -15.38 -2.39 0.41
CA TYR A 15 -15.40 -1.48 1.55
C TYR A 15 -15.52 -0.02 1.09
N LEU A 16 -14.79 0.34 0.03
CA LEU A 16 -14.78 1.68 -0.56
C LEU A 16 -16.15 2.10 -1.11
N GLU A 17 -16.98 1.15 -1.59
CA GLU A 17 -18.36 1.42 -2.01
C GLU A 17 -19.19 2.09 -0.90
N ASN A 18 -18.94 1.74 0.36
CA ASN A 18 -19.64 2.32 1.52
C ASN A 18 -18.84 3.43 2.23
N HIS A 19 -17.57 3.64 1.87
CA HIS A 19 -16.67 4.59 2.52
C HIS A 19 -15.87 5.40 1.48
N PRO A 20 -16.54 6.14 0.58
CA PRO A 20 -15.91 6.76 -0.59
C PRO A 20 -14.90 7.87 -0.26
N SER A 21 -14.87 8.35 0.99
CA SER A 21 -13.94 9.39 1.46
C SER A 21 -12.57 8.86 1.86
N ILE A 22 -12.35 7.54 1.87
CA ILE A 22 -11.05 6.97 2.23
C ILE A 22 -10.10 7.04 1.04
N ASN A 23 -8.93 7.65 1.24
CA ASN A 23 -7.91 7.80 0.20
C ASN A 23 -6.87 6.68 0.19
N TYR A 24 -6.55 6.11 1.35
CA TYR A 24 -5.48 5.12 1.47
C TYR A 24 -5.92 3.93 2.30
N PHE A 25 -5.64 2.74 1.80
CA PHE A 25 -5.75 1.48 2.51
C PHE A 25 -4.35 0.87 2.62
N ILE A 26 -3.84 0.74 3.84
CA ILE A 26 -2.49 0.24 4.10
C ILE A 26 -2.60 -1.10 4.83
N TYR A 27 -1.97 -2.13 4.28
CA TYR A 27 -1.99 -3.48 4.83
C TYR A 27 -0.57 -4.00 5.07
N GLY A 28 -0.42 -4.91 6.02
CA GLY A 28 0.76 -5.76 6.19
C GLY A 28 0.40 -7.23 5.98
N HIS A 29 1.04 -8.13 6.73
CA HIS A 29 0.77 -9.58 6.81
C HIS A 29 1.00 -10.40 5.53
N ARG A 30 0.88 -9.80 4.34
CA ARG A 30 1.14 -10.51 3.08
C ARG A 30 2.62 -10.61 2.76
N HIS A 31 3.46 -9.74 3.35
CA HIS A 31 4.91 -9.71 3.11
C HIS A 31 5.21 -9.59 1.61
N ILE A 32 4.45 -8.72 0.91
CA ILE A 32 4.59 -8.47 -0.53
C ILE A 32 4.45 -6.96 -0.73
N PRO A 33 5.54 -6.23 -1.05
CA PRO A 33 5.47 -4.81 -1.33
C PRO A 33 4.64 -4.61 -2.59
N PHE A 34 3.50 -3.94 -2.43
CA PHE A 34 2.54 -3.81 -3.50
C PHE A 34 1.81 -2.49 -3.39
N ASP A 35 1.72 -1.80 -4.52
CA ASP A 35 1.18 -0.47 -4.60
C ASP A 35 0.20 -0.37 -5.77
N LEU A 36 -1.01 0.09 -5.46
CA LEU A 36 -2.12 0.01 -6.38
C LEU A 36 -3.08 1.19 -6.31
N VAL A 37 -3.15 1.93 -7.41
CA VAL A 37 -4.24 2.87 -7.64
C VAL A 37 -5.54 2.10 -7.92
N LEU A 38 -6.58 2.38 -7.12
CA LEU A 38 -7.92 1.82 -7.27
C LEU A 38 -8.89 2.76 -7.97
N SER A 39 -8.76 4.07 -7.74
CA SER A 39 -9.56 5.13 -8.36
C SER A 39 -8.74 6.42 -8.49
N GLN A 40 -9.37 7.52 -8.90
CA GLN A 40 -8.70 8.83 -8.92
C GLN A 40 -8.24 9.30 -7.53
N THR A 41 -8.87 8.80 -6.46
CA THR A 41 -8.65 9.29 -5.09
C THR A 41 -8.25 8.21 -4.09
N ALA A 42 -8.40 6.92 -4.44
CA ALA A 42 -8.17 5.80 -3.55
C ALA A 42 -7.01 4.90 -4.02
N ARG A 43 -6.16 4.49 -3.07
CA ARG A 43 -4.98 3.65 -3.29
C ARG A 43 -4.90 2.55 -2.24
N VAL A 44 -4.45 1.36 -2.65
CA VAL A 44 -4.09 0.25 -1.76
C VAL A 44 -2.57 0.12 -1.74
N ILE A 45 -2.01 0.05 -0.55
CA ILE A 45 -0.61 -0.28 -0.31
C ILE A 45 -0.58 -1.52 0.59
N ILE A 46 0.23 -2.51 0.20
CA ILE A 46 0.57 -3.65 1.02
C ILE A 46 2.07 -3.56 1.26
N LEU A 47 2.46 -3.55 2.53
CA LEU A 47 3.85 -3.55 2.93
C LEU A 47 4.46 -4.94 2.71
N GLY A 48 5.72 -4.93 2.30
CA GLY A 48 6.63 -6.06 2.41
C GLY A 48 7.05 -6.31 3.85
N ASP A 49 8.09 -7.13 4.00
CA ASP A 49 8.60 -7.56 5.30
C ASP A 49 9.98 -6.99 5.62
N TRP A 50 10.32 -6.97 6.91
CA TRP A 50 11.60 -6.47 7.43
C TRP A 50 12.77 -7.47 7.40
N ILE A 51 12.60 -8.62 6.74
CA ILE A 51 13.65 -9.64 6.52
C ILE A 51 14.16 -9.54 5.08
N ASN A 52 13.26 -9.32 4.11
CA ASN A 52 13.57 -9.36 2.67
C ASN A 52 13.36 -8.02 1.97
N ASP A 53 12.25 -7.33 2.24
CA ASP A 53 11.84 -6.16 1.45
C ASP A 53 12.21 -4.83 2.11
N PHE A 54 12.35 -4.79 3.43
CA PHE A 54 12.59 -3.58 4.23
C PHE A 54 11.70 -2.39 3.88
N SER A 55 10.47 -2.66 3.43
CA SER A 55 9.58 -1.62 2.91
C SER A 55 8.81 -0.89 4.00
N TYR A 56 8.53 0.39 3.80
CA TYR A 56 7.77 1.24 4.72
C TYR A 56 6.95 2.28 3.95
N ALA A 57 5.88 2.79 4.58
CA ALA A 57 5.06 3.85 4.01
C ALA A 57 5.52 5.23 4.52
N VAL A 58 5.71 6.18 3.61
CA VAL A 58 6.01 7.59 3.92
C VAL A 58 4.84 8.46 3.51
N PHE A 59 4.33 9.27 4.43
CA PHE A 59 3.32 10.27 4.13
C PHE A 59 3.91 11.68 4.28
N ASP A 60 3.96 12.45 3.18
CA ASP A 60 4.54 13.79 3.16
C ASP A 60 3.55 14.91 3.57
N GLY A 61 2.33 14.54 4.00
CA GLY A 61 1.22 15.46 4.27
C GLY A 61 0.26 15.65 3.09
N LYS A 62 0.63 15.19 1.89
CA LYS A 62 -0.16 15.27 0.66
C LYS A 62 -0.23 13.94 -0.10
N ASN A 63 0.89 13.24 -0.21
CA ASN A 63 1.07 12.00 -0.95
C ASN A 63 1.62 10.91 -0.02
N LEU A 64 1.23 9.67 -0.33
CA LEU A 64 1.73 8.48 0.32
C LEU A 64 2.69 7.76 -0.65
N PHE A 65 3.84 7.32 -0.15
CA PHE A 65 4.86 6.59 -0.90
C PHE A 65 5.12 5.25 -0.21
N LEU A 66 5.35 4.20 -1.01
CA LEU A 66 5.90 2.93 -0.55
C LEU A 66 7.39 2.93 -0.88
N GLU A 67 8.21 3.05 0.15
CA GLU A 67 9.66 3.14 0.05
C GLU A 67 10.31 1.87 0.59
N GLU A 68 11.58 1.68 0.25
CA GLU A 68 12.42 0.58 0.75
C GLU A 68 13.62 1.17 1.51
N PHE A 69 13.99 0.53 2.63
CA PHE A 69 15.16 0.93 3.39
C PHE A 69 16.39 0.26 2.78
N VAL A 70 17.35 1.08 2.38
CA VAL A 70 18.64 0.64 1.85
C VAL A 70 19.72 1.23 2.75
N GLU A 71 20.44 0.34 3.44
CA GLU A 71 21.50 0.72 4.37
C GLU A 71 22.55 1.62 3.68
N GLY A 72 22.81 2.79 4.26
CA GLY A 72 23.78 3.77 3.73
C GLY A 72 23.24 4.74 2.68
N GLU A 73 22.07 4.48 2.09
CA GLU A 73 21.46 5.34 1.06
C GLU A 73 20.24 6.12 1.58
N THR A 74 19.46 5.53 2.49
CA THR A 74 18.25 6.17 3.03
C THR A 74 18.60 7.37 3.94
N LYS A 75 18.09 8.56 3.62
CA LYS A 75 18.21 9.79 4.42
C LYS A 75 16.86 10.16 5.02
N LEU A 76 16.88 10.61 6.29
CA LEU A 76 15.73 11.15 7.02
C LEU A 76 15.30 12.52 6.48
#